data_AF-A0A821PTS3-F1
#
_entry.id   AF-A0A821PTS3-F1
#
_cell.length_a   1.000
_cell.length_b   1.000
_cell.length_c   1.000
_cell.angle_alpha   90.00
_cell.angle_beta   90.00
_cell.angle_gamma   90.00
#
_symmetry.space_group_name_H-M   'P 1'
#
loop_
_entity.id
_entity.type
_entity.pdbx_description
1 polymer ?
#
loop_
_entity_poly.entity_id
_entity_poly.type
_entity_poly.pdbx_seq_one_letter_code
_entity_poly.pdbx_strand_id
1 'polypeptide(L)'
;MNKLYKYLYFILQQKVVLQKSKVCRQPLAIYDYHQECQTLEELESIKNDSNRIWIEVLLVLERILLPRKDPILTKALNGYSHYLLAKNDFDKCLALWIHSFYI
;
A
#
# COMPACT_ATOMS: atom_id res chain seq x y z
N MET A 1 -16.54 8.50 -0.40
CA MET A 1 -16.06 7.14 -0.04
C MET A 1 -14.94 6.75 -1.01
N ASN A 2 -13.72 6.57 -0.51
CA ASN A 2 -12.51 6.36 -1.32
C ASN A 2 -12.63 5.06 -2.17
N LYS A 3 -12.46 5.16 -3.50
CA LYS A 3 -12.55 4.00 -4.40
C LYS A 3 -11.50 2.93 -4.09
N LEU A 4 -10.29 3.34 -3.68
CA LEU A 4 -9.20 2.41 -3.30
C LEU A 4 -9.59 1.57 -2.09
N TYR A 5 -10.20 2.19 -1.07
CA TYR A 5 -10.71 1.47 0.10
C TYR A 5 -11.71 0.37 -0.30
N LYS A 6 -12.63 0.65 -1.23
CA LYS A 6 -13.60 -0.35 -1.69
C LYS A 6 -12.91 -1.55 -2.33
N TYR A 7 -11.88 -1.33 -3.14
CA TYR A 7 -11.10 -2.42 -3.75
C TYR A 7 -10.34 -3.22 -2.68
N LEU A 8 -9.67 -2.56 -1.75
CA LEU A 8 -8.96 -3.23 -0.64
C LEU A 8 -9.91 -4.09 0.18
N TYR A 9 -11.07 -3.53 0.55
CA TYR A 9 -12.08 -4.22 1.34
C TYR A 9 -12.62 -5.46 0.62
N PHE A 10 -12.98 -5.31 -0.66
CA PHE A 10 -13.45 -6.43 -1.47
C PHE A 10 -12.39 -7.54 -1.58
N ILE A 11 -11.14 -7.19 -1.88
CA ILE A 11 -10.04 -8.17 -2.01
C ILE A 11 -9.83 -8.92 -0.69
N LEU A 12 -9.82 -8.20 0.44
CA LEU A 12 -9.62 -8.82 1.75
C LEU A 12 -10.79 -9.72 2.14
N GLN A 13 -12.02 -9.29 1.86
CA GLN A 13 -13.22 -10.11 2.04
C GLN A 13 -13.16 -11.42 1.23
N GLN A 14 -12.79 -11.35 -0.05
CA GLN A 14 -12.65 -12.54 -0.89
C GLN A 14 -11.56 -13.49 -0.35
N LYS A 15 -10.46 -12.95 0.18
CA LYS A 15 -9.41 -13.77 0.80
C LYS A 15 -9.88 -14.52 2.03
N VAL A 16 -10.64 -13.85 2.90
CA VAL A 16 -11.24 -14.48 4.10
C VAL A 16 -12.14 -15.65 3.69
N VAL A 17 -13.01 -15.44 2.70
CA VAL A 17 -13.89 -16.50 2.17
C VAL A 17 -13.08 -17.68 1.60
N LEU A 18 -12.00 -17.39 0.88
CA LEU A 18 -11.15 -18.42 0.25
C LEU A 18 -10.15 -19.07 1.22
N GLN A 19 -10.10 -18.66 2.50
CA GLN A 19 -9.14 -19.14 3.51
C GLN A 19 -7.67 -19.09 3.04
N LYS A 20 -7.33 -18.11 2.19
CA LYS A 20 -5.96 -17.96 1.69
C LYS A 20 -5.11 -17.18 2.68
N SER A 21 -4.07 -17.82 3.20
CA SER A 21 -3.09 -17.16 4.06
C SER A 21 -2.37 -16.04 3.30
N LYS A 22 -2.03 -14.98 4.04
CA LYS A 22 -1.38 -13.79 3.53
C LYS A 22 -0.01 -13.69 4.20
N VAL A 23 1.04 -14.02 3.44
CA VAL A 23 2.42 -13.80 3.91
C VAL A 23 2.78 -12.35 3.64
N CYS A 24 2.73 -11.53 4.68
CA CYS A 24 3.10 -10.12 4.57
C CYS A 24 4.60 -9.95 4.40
N ARG A 25 4.95 -8.88 3.69
CA ARG A 25 6.32 -8.41 3.70
C ARG A 25 6.67 -7.81 5.04
N GLN A 26 7.97 -7.80 5.32
CA GLN A 26 8.49 -7.09 6.47
C GLN A 26 8.19 -5.59 6.32
N PRO A 27 7.79 -4.92 7.41
CA PRO A 27 7.54 -3.50 7.40
C PRO A 27 8.81 -2.72 7.05
N LEU A 28 8.67 -1.72 6.18
CA LEU A 28 9.77 -0.88 5.70
C LEU A 28 9.64 0.53 6.29
N ALA A 29 10.77 1.17 6.56
CA ALA A 29 10.81 2.53 7.12
C ALA A 29 10.10 3.56 6.23
N ILE A 30 10.17 3.40 4.90
CA ILE A 30 9.48 4.26 3.93
C ILE A 30 7.95 4.23 4.05
N TYR A 31 7.41 3.20 4.70
CA TYR A 31 6.00 3.00 4.97
C TYR A 31 5.68 3.18 6.46
N ASP A 32 6.51 3.93 7.20
CA ASP A 32 6.40 4.17 8.64
C ASP A 32 6.31 2.86 9.44
N TYR A 33 6.93 1.79 8.94
CA TYR A 33 6.85 0.44 9.49
C TYR A 33 5.41 -0.13 9.57
N HIS A 34 4.47 0.40 8.79
CA HIS A 34 3.15 -0.20 8.65
C HIS A 34 3.23 -1.59 8.01
N GLN A 35 2.36 -2.47 8.46
CA GLN A 35 2.12 -3.78 7.87
C GLN A 35 0.76 -3.82 7.16
N GLU A 36 0.68 -4.65 6.11
CA GLU A 36 -0.56 -4.85 5.35
C GLU A 36 -1.64 -5.40 6.30
N CYS A 37 -2.88 -4.90 6.24
CA CYS A 37 -3.97 -5.33 7.12
C CYS A 37 -4.33 -6.81 6.91
N GLN A 38 -4.41 -7.59 7.98
CA GLN A 38 -4.77 -9.01 7.94
C GLN A 38 -6.28 -9.24 8.02
N THR A 39 -6.99 -8.35 8.71
CA THR A 39 -8.41 -8.50 9.02
C THR A 39 -9.23 -7.35 8.46
N LEU A 40 -10.53 -7.58 8.26
CA LEU A 40 -11.46 -6.52 7.85
C LEU A 40 -11.55 -5.42 8.92
N GLU A 41 -11.43 -5.78 10.19
CA GLU A 41 -11.41 -4.83 11.31
C GLU A 41 -10.20 -3.89 11.26
N GLU A 42 -9.00 -4.43 11.02
CA GLU A 42 -7.80 -3.62 10.80
C GLU A 42 -7.97 -2.66 9.62
N LEU A 43 -8.55 -3.13 8.51
CA LEU A 43 -8.80 -2.29 7.35
C LEU A 43 -9.87 -1.21 7.63
N GLU A 44 -10.91 -1.54 8.37
CA GLU A 44 -11.95 -0.59 8.78
C GLU A 44 -11.40 0.51 9.70
N SER A 45 -10.44 0.18 10.56
CA SER A 45 -9.79 1.16 11.45
C SER A 45 -9.09 2.29 10.68
N ILE A 46 -8.63 2.01 9.45
CA ILE A 46 -7.90 2.98 8.61
C ILE A 46 -8.80 3.64 7.54
N LYS A 47 -10.11 3.36 7.50
CA LYS A 47 -11.02 3.78 6.41
C LYS A 47 -11.07 5.29 6.14
N ASN A 48 -10.78 6.09 7.16
CA ASN A 48 -10.79 7.55 7.08
C ASN A 48 -9.37 8.15 6.98
N ASP A 49 -8.34 7.32 7.09
CA ASP A 49 -6.95 7.74 6.95
C ASP A 49 -6.50 7.53 5.50
N SER A 50 -6.53 8.61 4.73
CA SER A 50 -6.16 8.57 3.31
C SER A 50 -4.69 8.21 3.10
N ASN A 51 -3.79 8.62 4.00
CA ASN A 51 -2.38 8.31 3.90
C ASN A 51 -2.16 6.81 4.15
N ARG A 52 -2.77 6.28 5.21
CA ARG A 52 -2.68 4.85 5.54
C ARG A 52 -3.32 3.95 4.49
N ILE A 53 -4.40 4.40 3.83
CA ILE A 53 -4.99 3.70 2.66
C ILE A 53 -3.99 3.64 1.50
N TRP A 54 -3.26 4.72 1.20
CA TRP A 54 -2.22 4.69 0.17
C TRP A 54 -1.11 3.69 0.50
N ILE A 55 -0.63 3.71 1.73
CA ILE A 55 0.38 2.76 2.22
C ILE A 55 -0.15 1.32 2.12
N GLU A 56 -1.43 1.08 2.46
CA GLU A 56 -2.05 -0.24 2.32
C GLU A 56 -2.05 -0.73 0.87
N VAL A 57 -2.38 0.13 -0.09
CA VAL A 57 -2.30 -0.19 -1.52
C VAL A 57 -0.87 -0.56 -1.92
N LEU A 58 0.13 0.22 -1.49
CA LEU A 58 1.52 -0.05 -1.84
C LEU A 58 2.03 -1.36 -1.25
N LEU A 59 1.70 -1.66 0.01
CA LEU A 59 2.07 -2.93 0.66
C LEU A 59 1.46 -4.13 -0.07
N VAL A 60 0.18 -4.04 -0.46
CA VAL A 60 -0.49 -5.07 -1.27
C VAL A 60 0.21 -5.26 -2.61
N LEU A 61 0.50 -4.16 -3.31
CA LEU A 61 1.10 -4.20 -4.64
C LEU A 61 2.54 -4.71 -4.59
N GLU A 62 3.37 -4.24 -3.67
CA GLU A 62 4.75 -4.74 -3.52
C GLU A 62 4.79 -6.24 -3.26
N ARG A 63 3.92 -6.75 -2.37
CA ARG A 63 3.84 -8.19 -2.09
C ARG A 63 3.55 -9.00 -3.36
N ILE A 64 2.69 -8.49 -4.25
CA ILE A 64 2.22 -9.23 -5.44
C ILE A 64 3.14 -9.01 -6.64
N LEU A 65 3.57 -7.77 -6.86
CA LEU A 65 4.18 -7.30 -8.10
C LEU A 65 5.70 -7.24 -8.03
N LEU A 66 6.30 -7.01 -6.85
CA LEU A 66 7.76 -6.93 -6.77
C LEU A 66 8.47 -8.20 -7.24
N PRO A 67 8.03 -9.43 -6.88
CA PRO A 67 8.67 -10.65 -7.37
C PRO A 67 8.66 -10.78 -8.91
N ARG A 68 7.80 -10.03 -9.59
CA ARG A 68 7.63 -10.04 -11.05
C ARG A 68 8.27 -8.83 -11.73
N LYS A 69 8.83 -7.88 -10.97
CA LYS A 69 9.34 -6.58 -11.48
C LYS A 69 8.34 -5.88 -12.39
N ASP A 70 7.07 -5.92 -12.00
CA ASP A 70 5.99 -5.38 -12.82
C ASP A 70 5.98 -3.84 -12.77
N PRO A 71 6.01 -3.14 -13.92
CA PRO A 71 6.07 -1.67 -13.97
C PRO A 71 4.85 -0.98 -13.36
N ILE A 72 3.74 -1.70 -13.13
CA ILE A 72 2.58 -1.19 -12.40
C ILE A 72 2.97 -0.75 -10.98
N LEU A 73 3.95 -1.43 -10.34
CA LEU A 73 4.41 -1.06 -9.02
C LEU A 73 5.04 0.34 -9.00
N THR A 74 5.94 0.63 -9.94
CA THR A 74 6.55 1.96 -10.09
C THR A 74 5.49 3.04 -10.36
N LYS A 75 4.46 2.72 -11.17
CA LYS A 75 3.34 3.63 -11.41
C LYS A 75 2.57 3.94 -10.13
N ALA A 76 2.33 2.93 -9.29
CA ALA A 76 1.63 3.11 -8.01
C ALA A 76 2.44 3.95 -7.02
N LEU A 77 3.75 3.72 -6.94
CA LEU A 77 4.67 4.50 -6.12
C LEU A 77 4.68 5.97 -6.54
N ASN A 78 4.77 6.25 -7.85
CA ASN A 78 4.65 7.62 -8.35
C ASN A 78 3.29 8.26 -8.02
N GLY A 79 2.21 7.47 -8.03
CA GLY A 79 0.90 7.93 -7.57
C GLY A 79 0.91 8.40 -6.11
N TYR A 80 1.55 7.64 -5.22
CA TYR A 80 1.70 8.05 -3.83
C TYR A 80 2.68 9.22 -3.64
N SER A 81 3.78 9.28 -4.41
CA SER A 81 4.67 10.45 -4.44
C SER A 81 3.91 11.73 -4.77
N HIS A 82 3.04 11.71 -5.80
CA HIS A 82 2.22 12.88 -6.14
C HIS A 82 1.24 13.26 -5.01
N TYR A 83 0.70 12.28 -4.30
CA TYR A 83 -0.12 12.53 -3.11
C TYR A 83 0.67 13.21 -1.99
N LEU A 84 1.91 12.77 -1.73
CA LEU A 84 2.81 13.38 -0.75
C LEU A 84 3.23 14.80 -1.14
N LEU A 85 3.54 15.04 -2.42
CA LEU A 85 3.83 16.37 -2.96
C LEU A 85 2.66 17.33 -2.73
N ALA A 86 1.42 16.89 -2.99
CA ALA A 86 0.23 17.70 -2.73
C ALA A 86 0.00 18.00 -1.24
N LYS A 87 0.69 17.28 -0.34
CA LYS A 87 0.70 17.50 1.11
C LYS A 87 1.94 18.25 1.60
N ASN A 88 2.84 18.67 0.69
CA ASN A 88 4.14 19.25 0.99
C ASN A 88 5.09 18.34 1.80
N ASP A 89 4.89 17.02 1.72
CA ASP A 89 5.77 16.03 2.36
C ASP A 89 6.91 15.64 1.40
N PHE A 90 7.84 16.57 1.20
CA PHE A 90 8.92 16.43 0.22
C PHE A 90 9.95 15.37 0.61
N ASP A 91 10.26 15.25 1.90
CA ASP A 91 11.25 14.30 2.41
C ASP A 91 10.80 12.86 2.15
N LYS A 92 9.54 12.55 2.47
CA LYS A 92 8.98 11.22 2.21
C LYS A 92 8.80 10.94 0.73
N CYS A 93 8.42 11.96 -0.06
CA CYS A 93 8.38 11.83 -1.52
C CYS A 93 9.75 11.45 -2.10
N LEU A 94 10.81 12.12 -1.66
CA LEU A 94 12.18 11.83 -2.09
C LEU A 94 12.61 10.42 -1.68
N ALA A 95 12.35 10.03 -0.43
CA ALA A 95 12.63 8.68 0.06
C ALA A 95 11.92 7.60 -0.78
N LEU A 96 10.67 7.84 -1.17
CA LEU A 96 9.89 6.91 -2.00
C LEU A 96 10.46 6.80 -3.41
N TRP A 97 10.91 7.91 -4.01
CA TRP A 97 11.57 7.88 -5.31
C TRP A 97 12.92 7.16 -5.27
N ILE A 98 13.71 7.37 -4.22
CA ILE A 98 14.96 6.63 -4.02
C ILE A 98 14.66 5.12 -3.95
N HIS A 99 13.67 4.71 -3.14
CA HIS A 99 13.24 3.32 -3.07
C HIS A 99 12.83 2.75 -4.43
N SER A 100 12.17 3.56 -5.27
CA SER A 100 11.71 3.14 -6.59
C SER A 100 12.82 2.69 -7.56
N PHE A 101 14.07 3.09 -7.31
CA PHE A 101 15.23 2.62 -8.11
C PHE A 101 15.69 1.20 -7.75
N TYR A 102 15.29 0.66 -6.60
CA TYR A 102 15.79 -0.61 -6.07
C TYR A 102 14.76 -1.75 -6.10
N ILE A 103 13.61 -1.51 -6.74
CA ILE A 103 12.49 -2.45 -6.84
C ILE A 103 12.29 -2.98 -8.27
#